data_AF-A0A3L6S7E7-F1
#
_entry.id   AF-A0A3L6S7E7-F1
#
_cell.length_a   1.000
_cell.length_b   1.000
_cell.length_c   1.000
_cell.angle_alpha   90.00
_cell.angle_beta   90.00
_cell.angle_gamma   90.00
#
_symmetry.space_group_name_H-M   'P 1'
#
loop_
_entity.id
_entity.type
_entity.pdbx_description
1 polymer ?
#
loop_
_entity_poly.entity_id
_entity_poly.type
_entity_poly.pdbx_seq_one_letter_code
_entity_poly.pdbx_strand_id
1 'polypeptide(L)'
;MDRRRRAVESAVPAAVMVLLLLSIAPAGAARRDWGFRSPSSSVGFTEPNTKPDVKNNGQTFVFNYTLAKAIVEYASAVYMTDLTALYAWTCSRCNDLTRGFEVTCIIVDVQNCLQAFVGVDHKLNAIIVAIRGTQENSIQNWIKDMIWKQVNLNYPNVPNAKVHTGFYSSYNNTLLRPAITNAVHKARKLHGARDIIVTGHSMGGAIASFCALDLAIRFGSNNVHLMTFGQPRVGNAAFASYFAKYVPNTIRMTHERDIVPHLPPYFFFLPQLTYRHFPREVWEHEVDGNRTFQVCDGSGEDPNCCRSVFVLFWSASDHLTYMGVKIEADDWSTCRIVLGRSAEQLQMNLASNIVTSGRSVDVVIAGNSVQVD
;
A
#
# COMPACT_ATOMS: atom_id res chain seq x y z
N MET A 1 -2.03 -2.36 -59.34
CA MET A 1 -1.91 -3.50 -58.40
C MET A 1 -0.94 -3.08 -57.29
N ASP A 2 -1.22 -2.12 -56.42
CA ASP A 2 -2.22 -2.02 -55.34
C ASP A 2 -2.21 -3.18 -54.32
N ARG A 3 -1.57 -2.97 -53.16
CA ARG A 3 -2.22 -2.94 -51.83
C ARG A 3 -1.20 -2.75 -50.68
N ARG A 4 -1.15 -1.53 -50.14
CA ARG A 4 -0.67 -1.23 -48.78
C ARG A 4 -1.77 -1.67 -47.80
N ARG A 5 -1.51 -2.64 -46.91
CA ARG A 5 -2.38 -2.89 -45.75
C ARG A 5 -1.91 -2.02 -44.59
N ARG A 6 -2.61 -0.89 -44.37
CA ARG A 6 -2.65 -0.21 -43.08
C ARG A 6 -3.55 -1.03 -42.16
N ALA A 7 -3.03 -1.49 -41.03
CA ALA A 7 -3.86 -1.96 -39.94
C ALA A 7 -4.51 -0.71 -39.30
N VAL A 8 -5.82 -0.60 -39.42
CA VAL A 8 -6.62 0.38 -38.69
C VAL A 8 -6.82 -0.22 -37.30
N GLU A 9 -6.10 0.28 -36.29
CA GLU A 9 -6.44 0.05 -34.90
C GLU A 9 -7.76 0.78 -34.63
N SER A 10 -8.84 0.01 -34.48
CA SER A 10 -10.13 0.54 -34.04
C SER A 10 -10.06 0.85 -32.55
N ALA A 11 -9.69 2.09 -32.22
CA ALA A 11 -9.91 2.64 -30.90
C ALA A 11 -11.43 2.75 -30.67
N VAL A 12 -12.00 1.85 -29.86
CA VAL A 12 -13.35 2.05 -29.31
C VAL A 12 -13.20 3.12 -28.23
N PRO A 13 -13.88 4.28 -28.34
CA PRO A 13 -13.74 5.33 -27.33
C PRO A 13 -14.36 4.86 -26.02
N ALA A 14 -13.65 5.10 -24.91
CA ALA A 14 -14.03 4.75 -23.54
C ALA A 14 -15.46 5.19 -23.12
N ALA A 15 -16.08 6.10 -23.87
CA ALA A 15 -17.45 6.57 -23.68
C ALA A 15 -18.53 5.49 -23.93
N VAL A 16 -18.28 4.49 -24.79
CA VAL A 16 -19.29 3.46 -25.12
C VAL A 16 -19.37 2.37 -24.04
N MET A 17 -18.31 2.17 -23.25
CA MET A 17 -18.23 1.12 -22.23
C MET A 17 -18.88 1.49 -20.89
N VAL A 18 -19.21 2.76 -20.65
CA VAL A 18 -19.86 3.23 -19.41
C VAL A 18 -21.39 3.03 -19.46
N LEU A 19 -22.00 3.00 -20.65
CA LEU A 19 -23.45 2.81 -20.80
C LEU A 19 -23.95 1.43 -20.31
N LEU A 20 -23.11 0.40 -20.37
CA LEU A 20 -23.47 -0.94 -19.85
C LEU A 20 -23.46 -1.04 -18.32
N LEU A 21 -22.83 -0.09 -17.62
CA LEU A 21 -22.79 -0.05 -16.15
C LEU A 21 -23.92 0.81 -15.53
N LEU A 22 -24.64 1.61 -16.34
CA LEU A 22 -25.68 2.53 -15.86
C LEU A 22 -27.13 2.10 -16.19
N SER A 23 -27.32 0.94 -16.81
CA SER A 23 -28.62 0.54 -17.38
C SER A 23 -29.44 -0.44 -16.51
N ILE A 24 -29.32 -0.40 -15.18
CA ILE A 24 -30.20 -1.17 -14.29
C ILE A 24 -30.53 -0.36 -13.04
N ALA A 25 -31.53 0.51 -13.14
CA ALA A 25 -32.19 1.12 -12.00
C ALA A 25 -33.67 0.72 -12.04
N PRO A 26 -34.23 0.08 -11.00
CA PRO A 26 -35.67 0.04 -10.84
C PRO A 26 -36.16 1.34 -10.20
N ALA A 27 -37.32 1.77 -10.67
CA ALA A 27 -38.01 2.99 -10.28
C ALA A 27 -38.54 2.96 -8.83
N GLY A 28 -38.44 4.11 -8.16
CA GLY A 28 -39.44 4.62 -7.23
C GLY A 28 -39.55 3.97 -5.84
N ALA A 29 -39.13 4.71 -4.81
CA ALA A 29 -39.81 4.70 -3.51
C ALA A 29 -39.59 6.04 -2.77
N ALA A 30 -40.63 6.42 -2.03
CA ALA A 30 -40.95 7.77 -1.57
C ALA A 30 -39.99 8.39 -0.54
N ARG A 31 -39.90 9.73 -0.59
CA ARG A 31 -39.35 10.62 0.44
C ARG A 31 -40.06 10.39 1.78
N ARG A 32 -39.30 10.33 2.87
CA ARG A 32 -39.75 10.73 4.20
C ARG A 32 -38.65 11.55 4.87
N ASP A 33 -38.95 12.82 5.09
CA ASP A 33 -38.20 13.74 5.95
C ASP A 33 -38.20 13.23 7.39
N TRP A 34 -37.03 13.08 8.00
CA TRP A 34 -36.89 13.04 9.45
C TRP A 34 -35.71 13.93 9.87
N GLY A 35 -36.04 14.93 10.70
CA GLY A 35 -35.21 16.06 11.04
C GLY A 35 -34.02 15.76 11.94
N PHE A 36 -33.07 16.69 11.88
CA PHE A 36 -31.93 16.86 12.77
C PHE A 36 -32.34 16.87 14.25
N ARG A 37 -31.71 16.00 15.05
CA ARG A 37 -31.39 16.26 16.47
C ARG A 37 -30.07 15.56 16.82
N SER A 38 -29.07 16.36 17.18
CA SER A 38 -27.85 15.91 17.86
C SER A 38 -28.18 15.45 19.29
N PRO A 39 -27.42 14.49 19.83
CA PRO A 39 -26.87 14.74 21.16
C PRO A 39 -25.40 14.34 21.28
N SER A 40 -24.67 15.25 21.91
CA SER A 40 -23.40 15.04 22.60
C SER A 40 -23.50 13.91 23.63
N SER A 41 -22.60 12.93 23.56
CA SER A 41 -22.05 12.28 24.76
C SER A 41 -20.78 11.52 24.41
N SER A 42 -19.73 11.80 25.17
CA SER A 42 -18.46 11.09 25.20
C SER A 42 -18.68 9.66 25.74
N VAL A 43 -18.51 8.66 24.89
CA VAL A 43 -18.48 7.25 25.30
C VAL A 43 -17.06 6.74 25.07
N GLY A 44 -16.37 6.42 26.18
CA GLY A 44 -15.07 5.78 26.15
C GLY A 44 -15.18 4.37 25.58
N PHE A 45 -14.39 4.09 24.54
CA PHE A 45 -14.25 2.75 23.98
C PHE A 45 -13.28 1.95 24.85
N THR A 46 -13.81 0.99 25.60
CA THR A 46 -13.04 -0.15 26.12
C THR A 46 -12.95 -1.21 25.03
N GLU A 47 -11.74 -1.57 24.59
CA GLU A 47 -11.51 -2.67 23.64
C GLU A 47 -12.01 -4.01 24.20
N PRO A 48 -12.73 -4.84 23.41
CA PRO A 48 -13.14 -6.17 23.83
C PRO A 48 -11.94 -7.14 23.79
N ASN A 49 -11.75 -7.87 24.89
CA ASN A 49 -10.63 -8.80 25.16
C ASN A 49 -10.69 -10.14 24.40
N THR A 50 -11.43 -10.24 23.30
CA THR A 50 -11.57 -11.45 22.49
C THR A 50 -10.78 -11.32 21.19
N LYS A 51 -9.78 -12.21 20.98
CA LYS A 51 -9.08 -12.33 19.70
C LYS A 51 -10.10 -12.49 18.56
N PRO A 52 -9.93 -11.79 17.42
CA PRO A 52 -10.93 -11.81 16.35
C PRO A 52 -10.98 -13.18 15.66
N ASP A 53 -12.15 -13.51 15.10
CA ASP A 53 -12.40 -14.80 14.44
C ASP A 53 -11.63 -14.90 13.12
N VAL A 54 -10.88 -16.00 12.93
CA VAL A 54 -10.07 -16.25 11.72
C VAL A 54 -10.67 -17.44 10.98
N LYS A 55 -11.27 -17.18 9.81
CA LYS A 55 -11.87 -18.22 8.97
C LYS A 55 -10.89 -18.65 7.89
N ASN A 56 -10.49 -19.92 7.93
CA ASN A 56 -9.40 -20.43 7.10
C ASN A 56 -9.85 -21.47 6.05
N ASN A 57 -11.14 -21.81 5.93
CA ASN A 57 -11.76 -22.70 4.93
C ASN A 57 -10.87 -23.85 4.40
N GLY A 58 -10.19 -24.60 5.28
CA GLY A 58 -9.34 -25.74 4.91
C GLY A 58 -7.96 -25.40 4.30
N GLN A 59 -7.51 -24.14 4.36
CA GLN A 59 -6.18 -23.73 3.91
C GLN A 59 -5.09 -24.06 4.95
N THR A 60 -3.88 -24.38 4.47
CA THR A 60 -2.71 -24.68 5.31
C THR A 60 -2.03 -23.42 5.89
N PHE A 61 -2.51 -22.23 5.54
CA PHE A 61 -1.89 -20.96 5.91
C PHE A 61 -2.39 -20.44 7.25
N VAL A 62 -1.51 -20.07 8.16
CA VAL A 62 -1.91 -19.53 9.48
C VAL A 62 -1.75 -18.01 9.47
N PHE A 63 -2.87 -17.29 9.57
CA PHE A 63 -2.86 -15.84 9.73
C PHE A 63 -2.47 -15.44 11.17
N ASN A 64 -1.40 -14.67 11.31
CA ASN A 64 -0.95 -14.15 12.60
C ASN A 64 -1.44 -12.71 12.81
N TYR A 65 -2.53 -12.58 13.58
CA TYR A 65 -3.15 -11.28 13.88
C TYR A 65 -2.18 -10.30 14.56
N THR A 66 -1.39 -10.73 15.55
CA THR A 66 -0.48 -9.84 16.29
C THR A 66 0.62 -9.29 15.39
N LEU A 67 1.18 -10.14 14.51
CA LEU A 67 2.12 -9.68 13.50
C LEU A 67 1.45 -8.66 12.57
N ALA A 68 0.28 -8.99 12.03
CA ALA A 68 -0.42 -8.08 11.12
C ALA A 68 -0.77 -6.73 11.78
N LYS A 69 -1.15 -6.75 13.06
CA LYS A 69 -1.39 -5.55 13.87
C LYS A 69 -0.12 -4.69 14.02
N ALA A 70 1.04 -5.30 14.27
CA ALA A 70 2.31 -4.57 14.31
C ALA A 70 2.69 -3.99 12.94
N ILE A 71 2.48 -4.74 11.85
CA ILE A 71 2.81 -4.27 10.50
C ILE A 71 1.89 -3.15 10.01
N VAL A 72 0.62 -3.10 10.44
CA VAL A 72 -0.26 -1.96 10.13
C VAL A 72 0.16 -0.69 10.87
N GLU A 73 0.69 -0.80 12.08
CA GLU A 73 1.23 0.36 12.82
C GLU A 73 2.43 0.96 12.08
N TYR A 74 3.33 0.14 11.54
CA TYR A 74 4.40 0.61 10.65
C TYR A 74 3.88 1.28 9.36
N ALA A 75 2.86 0.67 8.72
CA ALA A 75 2.21 1.24 7.54
C ALA A 75 1.50 2.56 7.84
N SER A 76 1.08 2.79 9.09
CA SER A 76 0.49 4.04 9.55
C SER A 76 1.54 5.09 9.94
N ALA A 77 2.64 4.69 10.59
CA ALA A 77 3.70 5.59 11.02
C ALA A 77 4.40 6.29 9.85
N VAL A 78 4.51 5.66 8.68
CA VAL A 78 5.17 6.27 7.50
C VAL A 78 4.44 7.50 6.95
N TYR A 79 3.21 7.77 7.43
CA TYR A 79 2.44 8.98 7.08
C TYR A 79 2.75 10.18 7.97
N MET A 80 3.52 10.00 9.06
CA MET A 80 3.92 11.09 9.93
C MET A 80 4.83 12.07 9.19
N THR A 81 4.56 13.35 9.36
CA THR A 81 5.28 14.43 8.67
C THR A 81 6.37 15.02 9.54
N ASP A 82 6.30 14.87 10.86
CA ASP A 82 7.43 15.12 11.75
C ASP A 82 8.50 14.03 11.57
N LEU A 83 9.43 14.28 10.65
CA LEU A 83 10.53 13.37 10.38
C LEU A 83 11.53 13.29 11.54
N THR A 84 11.57 14.29 12.44
CA THR A 84 12.44 14.25 13.63
C THR A 84 11.85 13.26 14.65
N ALA A 85 10.53 13.30 14.85
CA ALA A 85 9.84 12.31 15.68
C ALA A 85 9.89 10.91 15.07
N LEU A 86 9.81 10.77 13.74
CA LEU A 86 10.03 9.48 13.09
C LEU A 86 11.47 8.99 13.27
N TYR A 87 12.46 9.86 13.09
CA TYR A 87 13.87 9.54 13.27
C TYR A 87 14.15 8.99 14.67
N ALA A 88 13.62 9.64 15.69
CA ALA A 88 13.77 9.23 17.08
C ALA A 88 12.81 8.10 17.51
N TRP A 89 11.89 7.69 16.63
CA TRP A 89 10.79 6.78 16.91
C TRP A 89 9.92 7.21 18.11
N THR A 90 9.60 8.50 18.19
CA THR A 90 8.79 9.13 19.24
C THR A 90 7.49 9.74 18.73
N CYS A 91 7.14 9.49 17.46
CA CYS A 91 5.91 9.98 16.86
C CYS A 91 4.65 9.43 17.56
N SER A 92 3.51 10.09 17.37
CA SER A 92 2.22 9.67 17.99
C SER A 92 1.77 8.25 17.61
N ARG A 93 2.33 7.68 16.54
CA ARG A 93 2.08 6.33 16.03
C ARG A 93 3.26 5.36 16.20
N CYS A 94 4.32 5.81 16.87
CA CYS A 94 5.57 5.07 17.08
C CYS A 94 5.57 4.39 18.47
N ASN A 95 4.44 3.80 18.83
CA ASN A 95 4.16 3.26 20.16
C ASN A 95 3.72 1.79 20.08
N ASP A 96 3.08 1.30 21.14
CA ASP A 96 2.45 -0.02 21.22
C ASP A 96 3.34 -1.18 20.75
N LEU A 97 2.97 -1.87 19.68
CA LEU A 97 3.69 -3.06 19.20
C LEU A 97 5.01 -2.69 18.53
N THR A 98 5.10 -1.49 17.96
CA THR A 98 6.32 -0.99 17.30
C THR A 98 7.32 -0.34 18.26
N ARG A 99 7.04 -0.32 19.57
CA ARG A 99 7.93 0.30 20.55
C ARG A 99 9.33 -0.34 20.53
N GLY A 100 10.35 0.51 20.42
CA GLY A 100 11.75 0.10 20.41
C GLY A 100 12.29 -0.23 19.02
N PHE A 101 11.55 0.11 17.96
CA PHE A 101 12.05 0.06 16.60
C PHE A 101 13.24 0.99 16.41
N GLU A 102 14.29 0.47 15.78
CA GLU A 102 15.49 1.25 15.47
C GLU A 102 15.46 1.69 14.01
N VAL A 103 15.11 2.94 13.76
CA VAL A 103 15.17 3.51 12.42
C VAL A 103 16.63 3.58 11.97
N THR A 104 16.92 3.10 10.77
CA THR A 104 18.26 3.11 10.17
C THR A 104 18.37 4.05 8.98
N CYS A 105 17.25 4.30 8.28
CA CYS A 105 17.20 5.20 7.15
C CYS A 105 15.82 5.84 7.00
N ILE A 106 15.76 7.15 6.77
CA ILE A 106 14.57 7.87 6.32
C ILE A 106 14.80 8.37 4.90
N ILE A 107 13.84 8.13 4.02
CA ILE A 107 13.91 8.44 2.61
C ILE A 107 12.74 9.35 2.26
N VAL A 108 13.04 10.52 1.71
CA VAL A 108 12.03 11.51 1.31
C VAL A 108 12.34 11.98 -0.10
N ASP A 109 11.41 11.75 -1.02
CA ASP A 109 11.45 12.31 -2.36
C ASP A 109 10.37 13.40 -2.46
N VAL A 110 10.81 14.64 -2.33
CA VAL A 110 9.92 15.81 -2.32
C VAL A 110 9.29 16.02 -3.70
N GLN A 111 10.03 15.73 -4.78
CA GLN A 111 9.54 15.96 -6.15
C GLN A 111 8.39 15.01 -6.49
N ASN A 112 8.56 13.74 -6.16
CA ASN A 112 7.60 12.68 -6.45
C ASN A 112 6.61 12.42 -5.31
N CYS A 113 6.70 13.17 -4.20
CA CYS A 113 5.85 13.04 -3.04
C CYS A 113 5.91 11.64 -2.41
N LEU A 114 7.10 11.02 -2.38
CA LEU A 114 7.31 9.68 -1.83
C LEU A 114 8.05 9.76 -0.51
N GLN A 115 7.71 8.86 0.40
CA GLN A 115 8.35 8.73 1.70
C GLN A 115 8.44 7.26 2.08
N ALA A 116 9.57 6.86 2.64
CA ALA A 116 9.76 5.55 3.21
C ALA A 116 10.72 5.62 4.40
N PHE A 117 10.69 4.59 5.24
CA PHE A 117 11.74 4.35 6.20
C PHE A 117 12.18 2.90 6.17
N VAL A 118 13.42 2.67 6.60
CA VAL A 118 14.00 1.35 6.84
C VAL A 118 14.53 1.31 8.26
N GLY A 119 14.23 0.25 8.99
CA GLY A 119 14.75 0.06 10.34
C GLY A 119 14.67 -1.37 10.80
N VAL A 120 15.05 -1.60 12.06
CA VAL A 120 15.19 -2.92 12.64
C VAL A 120 14.23 -3.07 13.81
N ASP A 121 13.39 -4.09 13.74
CA ASP A 121 12.62 -4.56 14.89
C ASP A 121 13.32 -5.77 15.51
N HIS A 122 13.79 -5.61 16.75
CA HIS A 122 14.48 -6.67 17.49
C HIS A 122 13.54 -7.73 18.06
N LYS A 123 12.28 -7.41 18.32
CA LYS A 123 11.27 -8.36 18.82
C LYS A 123 10.79 -9.27 17.70
N LEU A 124 10.56 -8.70 16.51
CA LEU A 124 10.23 -9.47 15.31
C LEU A 124 11.44 -10.13 14.65
N ASN A 125 12.66 -9.75 15.07
CA ASN A 125 13.92 -10.15 14.44
C ASN A 125 13.93 -9.88 12.92
N ALA A 126 13.43 -8.71 12.51
CA ALA A 126 13.22 -8.37 11.11
C ALA A 126 13.69 -6.95 10.79
N ILE A 127 14.05 -6.73 9.53
CA ILE A 127 14.23 -5.41 8.94
C ILE A 127 12.90 -4.99 8.34
N ILE A 128 12.36 -3.86 8.79
CA ILE A 128 11.08 -3.33 8.31
C ILE A 128 11.36 -2.26 7.27
N VAL A 129 10.66 -2.35 6.14
CA VAL A 129 10.60 -1.32 5.10
C VAL A 129 9.16 -0.86 4.98
N ALA A 130 8.86 0.38 5.36
CA ALA A 130 7.52 0.94 5.22
C ALA A 130 7.51 2.02 4.14
N ILE A 131 6.53 1.96 3.23
CA ILE A 131 6.40 2.89 2.11
C ILE A 131 5.05 3.59 2.18
N ARG A 132 5.10 4.92 2.15
CA ARG A 132 3.92 5.79 2.20
C ARG A 132 3.12 5.74 0.90
N GLY A 133 1.80 5.75 1.01
CA GLY A 133 0.89 5.97 -0.11
C GLY A 133 0.49 7.43 -0.31
N THR A 134 -0.63 7.65 -0.97
CA THR A 134 -1.19 8.98 -1.25
C THR A 134 -1.87 9.56 0.02
N GLN A 135 -1.90 10.89 0.18
CA GLN A 135 -2.64 11.58 1.26
C GLN A 135 -4.17 11.52 1.06
N GLU A 136 -4.99 11.51 2.12
CA GLU A 136 -6.47 11.35 1.99
C GLU A 136 -7.13 12.31 1.00
N ASN A 137 -6.85 13.61 1.09
CA ASN A 137 -7.44 14.63 0.20
C ASN A 137 -7.11 14.36 -1.27
N SER A 138 -5.99 13.67 -1.52
CA SER A 138 -5.55 13.24 -2.84
C SER A 138 -6.01 11.82 -3.18
N ILE A 139 -6.39 10.98 -2.21
CA ILE A 139 -6.83 9.59 -2.45
C ILE A 139 -8.07 9.57 -3.34
N GLN A 140 -9.05 10.45 -3.11
CA GLN A 140 -10.24 10.49 -3.98
C GLN A 140 -9.91 10.87 -5.43
N ASN A 141 -9.03 11.87 -5.62
CA ASN A 141 -8.58 12.26 -6.96
C ASN A 141 -7.75 11.15 -7.61
N TRP A 142 -6.89 10.51 -6.83
CA TRP A 142 -6.05 9.41 -7.28
C TRP A 142 -6.89 8.17 -7.68
N ILE A 143 -7.93 7.84 -6.91
CA ILE A 143 -8.91 6.80 -7.24
C ILE A 143 -9.60 7.12 -8.56
N LYS A 144 -10.07 8.37 -8.74
CA LYS A 144 -10.67 8.81 -10.01
C LYS A 144 -9.66 8.62 -11.15
N ASP A 145 -8.44 9.12 -11.01
CA ASP A 145 -7.40 9.00 -12.03
C ASP A 145 -7.11 7.53 -12.38
N MET A 146 -7.05 6.64 -11.41
CA MET A 146 -6.80 5.20 -11.64
C MET A 146 -7.96 4.49 -12.35
N ILE A 147 -9.20 4.94 -12.15
CA ILE A 147 -10.36 4.45 -12.92
C ILE A 147 -10.23 4.85 -14.39
N TRP A 148 -9.84 6.10 -14.67
CA TRP A 148 -9.83 6.66 -16.02
C TRP A 148 -8.53 6.40 -16.81
N LYS A 149 -7.38 6.31 -16.14
CA LYS A 149 -6.05 6.21 -16.75
C LYS A 149 -5.41 4.88 -16.39
N GLN A 150 -5.65 3.88 -17.23
CA GLN A 150 -4.95 2.60 -17.16
C GLN A 150 -3.82 2.59 -18.17
N VAL A 151 -2.58 2.78 -17.72
CA VAL A 151 -1.40 2.70 -18.59
C VAL A 151 -0.55 1.52 -18.14
N ASN A 152 -0.38 0.57 -19.06
CA ASN A 152 0.37 -0.66 -18.85
C ASN A 152 1.76 -0.54 -19.49
N LEU A 153 2.81 -0.82 -18.75
CA LEU A 153 4.15 -1.06 -19.31
C LEU A 153 4.49 -2.55 -19.25
N ASN A 154 5.33 -3.00 -20.18
CA ASN A 154 5.86 -4.36 -20.14
C ASN A 154 6.90 -4.46 -19.03
N TYR A 155 6.72 -5.40 -18.11
CA TYR A 155 7.69 -5.63 -17.05
C TYR A 155 8.98 -6.20 -17.65
N PRO A 156 10.17 -5.65 -17.32
CA PRO A 156 11.41 -6.04 -17.99
C PRO A 156 11.71 -7.53 -17.88
N ASN A 157 12.14 -8.14 -18.98
CA ASN A 157 12.62 -9.53 -19.04
C ASN A 157 11.61 -10.61 -18.58
N VAL A 158 10.32 -10.29 -18.49
CA VAL A 158 9.27 -11.26 -18.16
C VAL A 158 8.22 -11.26 -19.28
N PRO A 159 8.17 -12.31 -20.13
CA PRO A 159 7.25 -12.37 -21.25
C PRO A 159 5.80 -12.15 -20.82
N ASN A 160 5.08 -11.31 -21.56
CA ASN A 160 3.66 -10.98 -21.37
C ASN A 160 3.31 -10.33 -20.01
N ALA A 161 4.26 -10.13 -19.10
CA ALA A 161 4.02 -9.44 -17.86
C ALA A 161 3.83 -7.94 -18.12
N LYS A 162 2.71 -7.40 -17.63
CA LYS A 162 2.40 -5.98 -17.70
C LYS A 162 2.10 -5.46 -16.31
N VAL A 163 2.51 -4.22 -16.05
CA VAL A 163 2.33 -3.56 -14.75
C VAL A 163 1.87 -2.13 -14.92
N HIS A 164 1.27 -1.58 -13.86
CA HIS A 164 0.83 -0.19 -13.84
C HIS A 164 2.04 0.75 -13.91
N THR A 165 2.07 1.60 -14.93
CA THR A 165 3.22 2.48 -15.21
C THR A 165 3.55 3.41 -14.05
N GLY A 166 2.53 3.97 -13.39
CA GLY A 166 2.73 4.88 -12.26
C GLY A 166 3.44 4.20 -11.09
N PHE A 167 2.97 3.03 -10.65
CA PHE A 167 3.54 2.33 -9.49
C PHE A 167 4.96 1.85 -9.76
N TYR A 168 5.17 1.28 -10.94
CA TYR A 168 6.49 0.82 -11.36
C TYR A 168 7.47 2.00 -11.43
N SER A 169 7.06 3.13 -12.01
CA SER A 169 7.95 4.31 -12.14
C SER A 169 8.25 4.93 -10.79
N SER A 170 7.27 5.05 -9.88
CA SER A 170 7.45 5.55 -8.52
C SER A 170 8.47 4.73 -7.72
N TYR A 171 8.56 3.42 -7.96
CA TYR A 171 9.61 2.60 -7.35
C TYR A 171 10.92 2.66 -8.14
N ASN A 172 10.88 2.29 -9.43
CA ASN A 172 12.05 1.96 -10.22
C ASN A 172 12.83 3.17 -10.75
N ASN A 173 12.14 4.30 -10.98
CA ASN A 173 12.70 5.47 -11.64
C ASN A 173 12.86 6.66 -10.68
N THR A 174 12.79 6.42 -9.37
CA THR A 174 12.99 7.44 -8.34
C THR A 174 14.13 7.04 -7.40
N LEU A 175 14.48 7.93 -6.47
CA LEU A 175 15.47 7.66 -5.43
C LEU A 175 15.06 6.55 -4.46
N LEU A 176 13.78 6.15 -4.46
CA LEU A 176 13.24 5.18 -3.53
C LEU A 176 13.91 3.80 -3.66
N ARG A 177 14.04 3.26 -4.89
CA ARG A 177 14.68 1.95 -5.12
C ARG A 177 16.13 1.90 -4.64
N PRO A 178 17.06 2.75 -5.14
CA PRO A 178 18.45 2.67 -4.70
C PRO A 178 18.60 2.94 -3.20
N ALA A 179 17.88 3.92 -2.64
CA ALA A 179 17.98 4.24 -1.22
C ALA A 179 17.50 3.10 -0.31
N ILE A 180 16.35 2.47 -0.61
CA ILE A 180 15.85 1.32 0.16
C ILE A 180 16.82 0.15 0.04
N THR A 181 17.27 -0.20 -1.18
CA THR A 181 18.17 -1.35 -1.37
C THR A 181 19.48 -1.20 -0.61
N ASN A 182 20.06 0.01 -0.60
CA ASN A 182 21.28 0.32 0.16
C ASN A 182 21.04 0.27 1.67
N ALA A 183 19.94 0.85 2.16
CA ALA A 183 19.59 0.85 3.57
C ALA A 183 19.37 -0.59 4.10
N VAL A 184 18.62 -1.42 3.37
CA VAL A 184 18.41 -2.83 3.72
C VAL A 184 19.73 -3.60 3.72
N HIS A 185 20.59 -3.38 2.71
CA HIS A 185 21.92 -4.01 2.66
C HIS A 185 22.78 -3.64 3.88
N LYS A 186 22.84 -2.34 4.24
CA LYS A 186 23.55 -1.84 5.42
C LYS A 186 23.00 -2.44 6.71
N ALA A 187 21.68 -2.46 6.87
CA ALA A 187 21.02 -3.04 8.04
C ALA A 187 21.31 -4.54 8.18
N ARG A 188 21.28 -5.33 7.09
CA ARG A 188 21.66 -6.75 7.13
C ARG A 188 23.13 -6.98 7.48
N LYS A 189 24.02 -6.10 7.02
CA LYS A 189 25.45 -6.16 7.36
C LYS A 189 25.68 -5.88 8.85
N LEU A 190 24.94 -4.95 9.44
CA LEU A 190 25.09 -4.54 10.85
C LEU A 190 24.37 -5.46 11.83
N HIS A 191 23.18 -5.95 11.48
CA HIS A 191 22.29 -6.66 12.41
C HIS A 191 22.10 -8.14 12.05
N GLY A 192 22.86 -8.65 11.08
CA GLY A 192 22.80 -10.02 10.59
C GLY A 192 21.77 -10.22 9.47
N ALA A 193 21.78 -11.42 8.88
CA ALA A 193 20.95 -11.80 7.75
C ALA A 193 19.46 -12.01 8.10
N ARG A 194 18.86 -11.09 8.86
CA ARG A 194 17.45 -11.09 9.27
C ARG A 194 16.50 -11.07 8.08
N ASP A 195 15.28 -11.53 8.33
CA ASP A 195 14.17 -11.43 7.39
C ASP A 195 13.81 -9.96 7.15
N ILE A 196 13.29 -9.69 5.96
CA ILE A 196 12.88 -8.36 5.53
C ILE A 196 11.36 -8.39 5.40
N ILE A 197 10.67 -7.50 6.12
CA ILE A 197 9.23 -7.29 5.98
C ILE A 197 9.00 -5.95 5.30
N VAL A 198 8.42 -5.99 4.11
CA VAL A 198 8.03 -4.81 3.36
C VAL A 198 6.55 -4.56 3.57
N THR A 199 6.18 -3.31 3.86
CA THR A 199 4.80 -2.90 4.07
C THR A 199 4.48 -1.57 3.41
N GLY A 200 3.20 -1.38 3.13
CA GLY A 200 2.68 -0.15 2.57
C GLY A 200 1.16 -0.17 2.50
N HIS A 201 0.59 1.02 2.63
CA HIS A 201 -0.84 1.25 2.51
C HIS A 201 -1.18 1.93 1.18
N SER A 202 -2.33 1.61 0.58
CA SER A 202 -2.82 2.26 -0.64
C SER A 202 -1.83 2.12 -1.81
N MET A 203 -1.54 3.23 -2.51
CA MET A 203 -0.44 3.34 -3.49
C MET A 203 0.90 2.83 -2.92
N GLY A 204 1.17 3.07 -1.63
CA GLY A 204 2.38 2.58 -0.96
C GLY A 204 2.46 1.06 -0.94
N GLY A 205 1.33 0.35 -0.86
CA GLY A 205 1.27 -1.10 -1.00
C GLY A 205 1.67 -1.59 -2.39
N ALA A 206 1.27 -0.87 -3.45
CA ALA A 206 1.67 -1.20 -4.81
C ALA A 206 3.17 -1.01 -5.02
N ILE A 207 3.74 0.08 -4.49
CA ILE A 207 5.18 0.35 -4.52
C ILE A 207 5.94 -0.68 -3.67
N ALA A 208 5.41 -1.03 -2.50
CA ALA A 208 5.93 -2.08 -1.62
C ALA A 208 5.99 -3.44 -2.32
N SER A 209 5.06 -3.73 -3.23
CA SER A 209 5.09 -4.95 -4.04
C SER A 209 6.34 -5.01 -4.94
N PHE A 210 6.64 -3.94 -5.67
CA PHE A 210 7.88 -3.90 -6.47
C PHE A 210 9.13 -3.94 -5.61
N CYS A 211 9.10 -3.28 -4.45
CA CYS A 211 10.18 -3.30 -3.48
C CYS A 211 10.46 -4.71 -2.96
N ALA A 212 9.44 -5.43 -2.51
CA ALA A 212 9.57 -6.80 -2.04
C ALA A 212 10.11 -7.72 -3.13
N LEU A 213 9.66 -7.56 -4.37
CA LEU A 213 10.16 -8.34 -5.50
C LEU A 213 11.64 -8.08 -5.79
N ASP A 214 12.09 -6.82 -5.84
CA ASP A 214 13.52 -6.48 -6.06
C ASP A 214 14.40 -7.00 -4.91
N LEU A 215 13.93 -6.86 -3.66
CA LEU A 215 14.64 -7.37 -2.48
C LEU A 215 14.69 -8.90 -2.46
N ALA A 216 13.60 -9.59 -2.84
CA ALA A 216 13.55 -11.05 -2.89
C ALA A 216 14.50 -11.61 -3.96
N ILE A 217 14.60 -10.96 -5.11
CA ILE A 217 15.56 -11.33 -6.17
C ILE A 217 17.00 -11.15 -5.68
N ARG A 218 17.29 -10.10 -4.89
CA ARG A 218 18.65 -9.81 -4.38
C ARG A 218 19.06 -10.65 -3.18
N PHE A 219 18.14 -10.90 -2.25
CA PHE A 219 18.43 -11.45 -0.94
C PHE A 219 17.84 -12.85 -0.70
N GLY A 220 17.06 -13.37 -1.64
CA GLY A 220 16.43 -14.69 -1.60
C GLY A 220 14.95 -14.61 -1.21
N SER A 221 14.13 -15.37 -1.94
CA SER A 221 12.67 -15.38 -1.82
C SER A 221 12.13 -15.70 -0.43
N ASN A 222 12.80 -16.58 0.32
CA ASN A 222 12.34 -16.99 1.65
C ASN A 222 12.63 -15.94 2.73
N ASN A 223 13.52 -14.98 2.47
CA ASN A 223 13.94 -13.96 3.43
C ASN A 223 13.10 -12.68 3.33
N VAL A 224 12.14 -12.61 2.40
CA VAL A 224 11.35 -11.40 2.14
C VAL A 224 9.87 -11.71 2.28
N HIS A 225 9.22 -10.91 3.12
CA HIS A 225 7.80 -10.95 3.39
C HIS A 225 7.18 -9.64 2.91
N LEU A 226 5.99 -9.73 2.31
CA LEU A 226 5.21 -8.57 1.94
C LEU A 226 3.88 -8.61 2.71
N MET A 227 3.56 -7.52 3.39
CA MET A 227 2.23 -7.33 3.95
C MET A 227 1.72 -5.93 3.61
N THR A 228 0.61 -5.85 2.89
CA THR A 228 0.06 -4.56 2.42
C THR A 228 -1.36 -4.36 2.88
N PHE A 229 -1.80 -3.10 2.92
CA PHE A 229 -3.13 -2.70 3.37
C PHE A 229 -3.80 -1.87 2.28
N GLY A 230 -4.97 -2.27 1.81
CA GLY A 230 -5.69 -1.54 0.76
C GLY A 230 -4.91 -1.45 -0.55
N GLN A 231 -4.12 -2.49 -0.88
CA GLN A 231 -3.28 -2.48 -2.06
C GLN A 231 -4.13 -2.56 -3.34
N PRO A 232 -3.95 -1.67 -4.32
CA PRO A 232 -4.55 -1.81 -5.64
C PRO A 232 -3.89 -2.96 -6.42
N ARG A 233 -4.50 -3.39 -7.52
CA ARG A 233 -3.88 -4.34 -8.43
C ARG A 233 -2.66 -3.71 -9.10
N VAL A 234 -1.57 -4.47 -9.17
CA VAL A 234 -0.25 -3.94 -9.58
C VAL A 234 0.12 -4.30 -11.03
N GLY A 235 -0.34 -5.45 -11.50
CA GLY A 235 -0.08 -5.92 -12.86
C GLY A 235 -1.10 -6.94 -13.34
N ASN A 236 -0.83 -7.53 -14.49
CA ASN A 236 -1.68 -8.57 -15.08
C ASN A 236 -1.38 -9.97 -14.50
N ALA A 237 -2.11 -10.98 -14.96
CA ALA A 237 -1.95 -12.36 -14.50
C ALA A 237 -0.52 -12.92 -14.67
N ALA A 238 0.18 -12.58 -15.76
CA ALA A 238 1.56 -13.00 -15.97
C ALA A 238 2.51 -12.40 -14.92
N PHE A 239 2.33 -11.11 -14.58
CA PHE A 239 3.07 -10.50 -13.48
C PHE A 239 2.69 -11.09 -12.12
N ALA A 240 1.41 -11.33 -11.85
CA ALA A 240 0.96 -11.92 -10.58
C ALA A 240 1.59 -13.31 -10.34
N SER A 241 1.65 -14.16 -11.38
CA SER A 241 2.32 -15.46 -11.31
C SER A 241 3.83 -15.34 -11.13
N TYR A 242 4.47 -14.39 -11.82
CA TYR A 242 5.89 -14.10 -11.64
C TYR A 242 6.18 -13.65 -10.20
N PHE A 243 5.38 -12.72 -9.67
CA PHE A 243 5.49 -12.21 -8.32
C PHE A 243 5.36 -13.33 -7.28
N ALA A 244 4.31 -14.15 -7.37
CA ALA A 244 4.04 -15.23 -6.42
C ALA A 244 5.18 -16.28 -6.34
N LYS A 245 5.93 -16.45 -7.44
CA LYS A 245 7.12 -17.32 -7.45
C LYS A 245 8.26 -16.77 -6.59
N TYR A 246 8.48 -15.46 -6.61
CA TYR A 246 9.63 -14.84 -5.95
C TYR A 246 9.32 -14.31 -4.56
N VAL A 247 8.07 -13.96 -4.25
CA VAL A 247 7.65 -13.45 -2.95
C VAL A 247 6.47 -14.28 -2.43
N PRO A 248 6.69 -15.57 -2.10
CA PRO A 248 5.61 -16.46 -1.69
C PRO A 248 5.00 -16.08 -0.34
N ASN A 249 5.77 -15.40 0.52
CA ASN A 249 5.36 -14.93 1.84
C ASN A 249 4.63 -13.58 1.76
N THR A 250 3.52 -13.55 1.02
CA THR A 250 2.76 -12.32 0.75
C THR A 250 1.34 -12.37 1.33
N ILE A 251 0.95 -11.30 2.02
CA ILE A 251 -0.39 -11.08 2.56
C ILE A 251 -0.89 -9.71 2.10
N ARG A 252 -2.06 -9.66 1.46
CA ARG A 252 -2.78 -8.43 1.15
C ARG A 252 -3.99 -8.33 2.07
N MET A 253 -3.98 -7.35 2.96
CA MET A 253 -5.12 -7.03 3.81
C MET A 253 -6.10 -6.15 3.05
N THR A 254 -7.36 -6.56 2.99
CA THR A 254 -8.49 -5.78 2.45
C THR A 254 -9.48 -5.52 3.58
N HIS A 255 -10.17 -4.38 3.57
CA HIS A 255 -11.06 -3.99 4.67
C HIS A 255 -12.45 -3.62 4.14
N GLU A 256 -13.47 -4.25 4.70
CA GLU A 256 -14.88 -3.99 4.43
C GLU A 256 -15.15 -3.82 2.93
N ARG A 257 -15.52 -2.60 2.52
CA ARG A 257 -15.90 -2.24 1.16
C ARG A 257 -14.88 -1.31 0.51
N ASP A 258 -13.63 -1.33 0.98
CA ASP A 258 -12.56 -0.50 0.45
C ASP A 258 -12.48 -0.63 -1.08
N ILE A 259 -12.67 0.50 -1.75
CA ILE A 259 -12.63 0.61 -3.21
C ILE A 259 -11.26 0.31 -3.81
N VAL A 260 -10.15 0.59 -3.12
CA VAL A 260 -8.81 0.59 -3.72
C VAL A 260 -8.34 -0.79 -4.17
N PRO A 261 -8.52 -1.89 -3.40
CA PRO A 261 -8.27 -3.24 -3.86
C PRO A 261 -9.04 -3.64 -5.13
N HIS A 262 -10.14 -2.97 -5.45
CA HIS A 262 -10.90 -3.23 -6.67
C HIS A 262 -10.36 -2.49 -7.89
N LEU A 263 -9.28 -1.74 -7.76
CA LEU A 263 -8.71 -0.91 -8.82
C LEU A 263 -7.25 -1.28 -9.13
N PRO A 264 -6.77 -1.11 -10.38
CA PRO A 264 -7.56 -0.85 -11.57
C PRO A 264 -8.64 -1.91 -11.83
N PRO A 265 -9.76 -1.56 -12.51
CA PRO A 265 -10.91 -2.43 -12.68
C PRO A 265 -10.57 -3.81 -13.25
N TYR A 266 -11.30 -4.82 -12.77
CA TYR A 266 -11.25 -6.17 -13.33
C TYR A 266 -12.30 -6.31 -14.43
N PHE A 267 -11.88 -6.61 -15.66
CA PHE A 267 -12.79 -6.75 -16.81
C PHE A 267 -12.96 -8.23 -17.18
N PHE A 268 -14.10 -8.81 -16.77
CA PHE A 268 -14.41 -10.22 -17.06
C PHE A 268 -14.42 -10.54 -18.57
N PHE A 269 -14.93 -9.62 -19.40
CA PHE A 269 -15.01 -9.81 -20.85
C PHE A 269 -13.70 -9.54 -21.60
N LEU A 270 -12.69 -8.96 -20.95
CA LEU A 270 -11.38 -8.64 -21.53
C LEU A 270 -10.24 -9.09 -20.61
N PRO A 271 -10.11 -10.41 -20.35
CA PRO A 271 -9.15 -10.94 -19.37
C PRO A 271 -7.69 -10.65 -19.76
N GLN A 272 -7.38 -10.46 -21.05
CA GLN A 272 -6.02 -10.12 -21.50
C GLN A 272 -5.61 -8.68 -21.16
N LEU A 273 -6.58 -7.82 -20.84
CA LEU A 273 -6.36 -6.43 -20.42
C LEU A 273 -6.58 -6.27 -18.91
N THR A 274 -6.94 -7.33 -18.19
CA THR A 274 -7.28 -7.24 -16.77
C THR A 274 -6.01 -7.21 -15.92
N TYR A 275 -6.03 -6.29 -14.96
CA TYR A 275 -5.19 -6.42 -13.80
C TYR A 275 -5.64 -7.60 -12.95
N ARG A 276 -4.68 -8.22 -12.26
CA ARG A 276 -4.93 -9.34 -11.36
C ARG A 276 -4.03 -9.20 -10.13
N HIS A 277 -4.63 -9.41 -8.97
CA HIS A 277 -3.88 -9.55 -7.73
C HIS A 277 -3.09 -10.86 -7.69
N PHE A 278 -1.93 -10.82 -7.02
CA PHE A 278 -1.24 -12.02 -6.57
C PHE A 278 -1.83 -12.49 -5.23
N PRO A 279 -1.67 -13.77 -4.87
CA PRO A 279 -2.05 -14.30 -3.55
C PRO A 279 -1.14 -13.76 -2.44
N ARG A 280 -1.55 -13.77 -1.17
CA ARG A 280 -2.85 -14.20 -0.61
C ARG A 280 -3.60 -13.00 -0.04
N GLU A 281 -4.92 -12.99 -0.17
CA GLU A 281 -5.78 -11.98 0.47
C GLU A 281 -6.24 -12.45 1.85
N VAL A 282 -6.29 -11.51 2.80
CA VAL A 282 -7.03 -11.65 4.06
C VAL A 282 -8.02 -10.50 4.12
N TRP A 283 -9.30 -10.84 4.01
CA TRP A 283 -10.39 -9.88 4.04
C TRP A 283 -10.89 -9.68 5.44
N GLU A 284 -10.71 -8.47 5.94
CA GLU A 284 -11.19 -8.03 7.21
C GLU A 284 -12.59 -7.40 7.04
N HIS A 285 -13.61 -8.00 7.63
CA HIS A 285 -14.98 -7.49 7.52
C HIS A 285 -15.85 -7.88 8.71
N GLU A 286 -16.95 -7.17 8.88
CA GLU A 286 -17.95 -7.42 9.91
C GLU A 286 -18.91 -8.54 9.48
N VAL A 287 -19.15 -9.47 10.39
CA VAL A 287 -20.16 -10.53 10.27
C VAL A 287 -20.93 -10.56 11.59
N ASP A 288 -22.24 -10.31 11.54
CA ASP A 288 -23.11 -10.33 12.71
C ASP A 288 -22.62 -9.46 13.89
N GLY A 289 -22.06 -8.28 13.60
CA GLY A 289 -21.51 -7.37 14.62
C GLY A 289 -20.08 -7.71 15.07
N ASN A 290 -19.47 -8.78 14.55
CA ASN A 290 -18.13 -9.22 14.91
C ASN A 290 -17.14 -9.04 13.77
N ARG A 291 -15.98 -8.47 14.08
CA ARG A 291 -14.86 -8.34 13.14
C ARG A 291 -14.25 -9.71 12.85
N THR A 292 -14.25 -10.09 11.59
CA THR A 292 -13.77 -11.37 11.07
C THR A 292 -12.58 -11.14 10.13
N PHE A 293 -11.60 -12.03 10.18
CA PHE A 293 -10.47 -12.08 9.24
C PHE A 293 -10.61 -13.35 8.38
N GLN A 294 -11.21 -13.19 7.20
CA GLN A 294 -11.38 -14.28 6.25
C GLN A 294 -10.11 -14.46 5.40
N VAL A 295 -9.48 -15.62 5.50
CA VAL A 295 -8.35 -15.99 4.64
C VAL A 295 -8.88 -16.47 3.30
N CYS A 296 -8.52 -15.76 2.23
CA CYS A 296 -9.01 -16.02 0.89
C CYS A 296 -8.21 -17.11 0.18
N ASP A 297 -8.76 -17.58 -0.94
CA ASP A 297 -8.12 -18.57 -1.75
C ASP A 297 -6.75 -18.14 -2.33
N GLY A 298 -6.01 -19.11 -2.86
CA GLY A 298 -4.71 -18.88 -3.48
C GLY A 298 -4.80 -18.31 -4.91
N SER A 299 -5.96 -17.86 -5.39
CA SER A 299 -6.14 -17.39 -6.77
C SER A 299 -5.74 -15.92 -6.97
N GLY A 300 -5.70 -15.16 -5.86
CA GLY A 300 -5.53 -13.72 -5.82
C GLY A 300 -6.82 -12.92 -6.03
N GLU A 301 -7.89 -13.50 -6.58
CA GLU A 301 -9.16 -12.83 -6.88
C GLU A 301 -10.35 -13.70 -6.44
N ASP A 302 -10.33 -14.18 -5.19
CA ASP A 302 -11.35 -15.06 -4.62
C ASP A 302 -12.74 -14.40 -4.69
N PRO A 303 -13.74 -14.99 -5.39
CA PRO A 303 -15.09 -14.43 -5.49
C PRO A 303 -15.83 -14.35 -4.15
N ASN A 304 -15.39 -15.05 -3.11
CA ASN A 304 -16.02 -15.09 -1.79
C ASN A 304 -15.39 -14.13 -0.78
N CYS A 305 -14.33 -13.40 -1.16
CA CYS A 305 -13.68 -12.39 -0.32
C CYS A 305 -14.10 -10.98 -0.72
N CYS A 306 -13.20 -9.98 -0.67
CA CYS A 306 -13.57 -8.60 -0.98
C CYS A 306 -14.15 -8.48 -2.38
N ARG A 307 -13.77 -9.35 -3.34
CA ARG A 307 -14.34 -9.39 -4.70
C ARG A 307 -15.86 -9.62 -4.72
N SER A 308 -16.44 -10.16 -3.65
CA SER A 308 -17.89 -10.33 -3.50
C SER A 308 -18.64 -8.99 -3.30
N VAL A 309 -17.93 -7.92 -2.88
CA VAL A 309 -18.52 -6.61 -2.66
C VAL A 309 -18.93 -5.96 -3.98
N PHE A 310 -20.23 -5.73 -4.13
CA PHE A 310 -20.81 -5.12 -5.32
C PHE A 310 -20.35 -3.67 -5.50
N VAL A 311 -20.08 -3.27 -6.76
CA VAL A 311 -19.48 -1.98 -7.12
C VAL A 311 -20.21 -0.75 -6.56
N LEU A 312 -21.54 -0.81 -6.42
CA LEU A 312 -22.33 0.30 -5.86
C LEU A 312 -22.13 0.50 -4.35
N PHE A 313 -21.52 -0.46 -3.65
CA PHE A 313 -21.27 -0.40 -2.21
C PHE A 313 -19.82 -0.08 -1.87
N TRP A 314 -18.95 0.12 -2.85
CA TRP A 314 -17.55 0.50 -2.60
C TRP A 314 -17.45 1.81 -1.82
N SER A 315 -16.55 1.86 -0.85
CA SER A 315 -16.34 2.95 0.10
C SER A 315 -14.89 3.41 0.06
N ALA A 316 -14.68 4.70 -0.21
CA ALA A 316 -13.37 5.31 -0.04
C ALA A 316 -13.03 5.57 1.44
N SER A 317 -14.04 5.57 2.32
CA SER A 317 -13.84 5.77 3.77
C SER A 317 -13.23 4.53 4.41
N ASP A 318 -13.64 3.34 3.96
CA ASP A 318 -13.15 2.06 4.50
C ASP A 318 -11.66 1.86 4.20
N HIS A 319 -11.14 2.58 3.20
CA HIS A 319 -9.72 2.62 2.86
C HIS A 319 -8.85 3.25 3.96
N LEU A 320 -9.39 4.05 4.88
CA LEU A 320 -8.58 4.83 5.82
C LEU A 320 -8.32 4.13 7.16
N THR A 321 -8.88 2.94 7.36
CA THR A 321 -8.76 2.19 8.62
C THR A 321 -8.50 0.73 8.34
N TYR A 322 -7.52 0.15 9.04
CA TYR A 322 -7.16 -1.26 8.94
C TYR A 322 -6.80 -1.78 10.32
N MET A 323 -7.38 -2.90 10.74
CA MET A 323 -7.14 -3.49 12.06
C MET A 323 -7.36 -2.50 13.25
N GLY A 324 -8.23 -1.51 13.08
CA GLY A 324 -8.54 -0.45 14.05
C GLY A 324 -7.51 0.66 14.08
N VAL A 325 -6.49 0.60 13.21
CA VAL A 325 -5.49 1.64 13.03
C VAL A 325 -5.94 2.56 11.91
N LYS A 326 -6.05 3.85 12.20
CA LYS A 326 -6.29 4.88 11.19
C LYS A 326 -5.00 5.13 10.43
N ILE A 327 -5.05 5.09 9.10
CA ILE A 327 -3.89 5.29 8.22
C ILE A 327 -4.12 6.55 7.39
N GLU A 328 -3.71 7.68 7.96
CA GLU A 328 -3.99 9.01 7.41
C GLU A 328 -2.78 9.94 7.62
N ALA A 329 -2.59 10.97 6.79
CA ALA A 329 -1.56 11.99 6.98
C ALA A 329 -1.90 12.90 8.16
N ASP A 330 -0.89 13.25 8.96
CA ASP A 330 -1.02 14.17 10.09
C ASP A 330 -1.03 15.66 9.68
N ASP A 331 -0.61 15.98 8.45
CA ASP A 331 -0.73 17.30 7.82
C ASP A 331 -1.50 17.21 6.49
N TRP A 332 -2.47 18.12 6.33
CA TRP A 332 -3.41 18.19 5.21
C TRP A 332 -2.93 19.10 4.07
N SER A 333 -1.77 19.73 4.24
CA SER A 333 -1.13 20.58 3.24
C SER A 333 -0.56 19.77 2.09
N THR A 334 -0.30 20.43 0.95
CA THR A 334 0.18 19.74 -0.25
C THR A 334 1.47 18.98 0.03
N CYS A 335 1.56 17.73 -0.43
CA CYS A 335 2.63 16.81 -0.07
C CYS A 335 4.04 17.38 -0.33
N ARG A 336 4.23 18.16 -1.40
CA ARG A 336 5.50 18.83 -1.68
C ARG A 336 5.89 19.87 -0.62
N ILE A 337 4.93 20.67 -0.15
CA ILE A 337 5.19 21.68 0.89
C ILE A 337 5.52 21.00 2.21
N VAL A 338 4.72 20.00 2.58
CA VAL A 338 4.89 19.25 3.82
C VAL A 338 6.24 18.54 3.84
N LEU A 339 6.52 17.70 2.84
CA LEU A 339 7.78 16.98 2.77
C LEU A 339 8.99 17.90 2.65
N GLY A 340 8.87 19.01 1.92
CA GLY A 340 9.93 20.01 1.81
C GLY A 340 10.27 20.63 3.17
N ARG A 341 9.26 21.14 3.89
CA ARG A 341 9.44 21.73 5.23
C ARG A 341 10.00 20.72 6.23
N SER A 342 9.45 19.51 6.24
CA SER A 342 9.91 18.46 7.14
C SER A 342 11.35 18.04 6.86
N ALA A 343 11.73 17.96 5.58
CA ALA A 343 13.10 17.65 5.17
C ALA A 343 14.08 18.75 5.59
N GLU A 344 13.74 20.02 5.38
CA GLU A 344 14.54 21.18 5.81
C GLU A 344 14.71 21.19 7.34
N GLN A 345 13.62 21.00 8.08
CA GLN A 345 13.66 20.98 9.55
C GLN A 345 14.53 19.83 10.08
N LEU A 346 14.43 18.63 9.49
CA LEU A 346 15.28 17.50 9.85
C LEU A 346 16.75 17.79 9.55
N GLN A 347 17.07 18.38 8.39
CA GLN A 347 18.44 18.78 8.05
C GLN A 347 19.00 19.81 9.04
N MET A 348 18.21 20.81 9.43
CA MET A 348 18.61 21.80 10.44
C MET A 348 18.86 21.13 11.80
N ASN A 349 17.99 20.21 12.23
CA ASN A 349 18.12 19.48 13.49
C ASN A 349 19.36 18.57 13.50
N LEU A 350 19.70 17.93 12.38
CA LEU A 350 20.91 17.11 12.25
C LEU A 350 22.18 17.96 12.18
N ALA A 351 22.13 19.17 11.63
CA ALA A 351 23.29 20.07 11.55
C ALA A 351 23.57 20.80 12.87
N SER A 352 22.52 21.15 13.62
CA SER A 352 22.61 21.83 14.92
C SER A 352 22.96 20.89 16.07
N ASN A 353 22.50 19.65 16.00
CA ASN A 353 22.97 18.61 16.90
C ASN A 353 24.18 17.92 16.26
N ILE A 354 25.39 18.26 16.70
CA ILE A 354 26.51 17.31 16.64
C ILE A 354 26.11 16.15 17.56
N VAL A 355 25.27 15.23 17.06
CA VAL A 355 24.71 14.14 17.84
C VAL A 355 25.83 13.15 18.12
N THR A 356 26.35 13.29 19.34
CA THR A 356 27.07 12.30 20.13
C THR A 356 26.15 11.13 20.54
N SER A 357 25.40 10.56 19.59
CA SER A 357 24.80 9.24 19.75
C SER A 357 25.48 8.32 18.74
N GLY A 358 26.07 7.23 19.21
CA GLY A 358 26.77 6.24 18.37
C GLY A 358 25.87 5.49 17.37
N ARG A 359 24.68 6.00 17.03
CA ARG A 359 23.76 5.46 16.02
C ARG A 359 23.70 6.39 14.81
N SER A 360 24.26 5.93 13.69
CA SER A 360 24.21 6.60 12.38
C SER A 360 22.95 6.18 11.65
N VAL A 361 21.88 6.96 11.82
CA VAL A 361 20.67 6.87 10.99
C VAL A 361 20.89 7.72 9.73
N ASP A 362 20.72 7.12 8.56
CA ASP A 362 20.91 7.81 7.28
C ASP A 362 19.64 8.59 6.90
N VAL A 363 19.80 9.76 6.29
CA VAL A 363 18.68 10.54 5.76
C VAL A 363 18.95 10.85 4.30
N VAL A 364 18.07 10.37 3.42
CA VAL A 364 18.18 10.54 1.97
C VAL A 364 17.03 11.44 1.51
N ILE A 365 17.37 12.64 1.04
CA ILE A 365 16.41 13.63 0.56
C ILE A 365 16.65 13.89 -0.93
N ALA A 366 15.62 13.65 -1.75
CA ALA A 366 15.59 14.10 -3.14
C ALA A 366 14.94 15.49 -3.21
N GLY A 367 15.74 16.51 -3.54
CA GLY A 367 15.30 17.89 -3.79
C GLY A 367 15.91 18.44 -5.09
N ASN A 368 15.56 19.69 -5.47
CA ASN A 368 15.98 20.35 -6.72
C ASN A 368 17.50 20.61 -6.88
N SER A 369 18.35 19.95 -6.11
CA SER A 369 19.79 20.16 -6.09
C SER A 369 20.58 18.87 -6.29
N VAL A 370 20.20 18.05 -7.28
CA VAL A 370 21.16 17.24 -8.06
C VAL A 370 20.59 17.05 -9.46
N GLN A 371 20.92 17.96 -10.39
CA GLN A 371 21.05 17.54 -11.79
C GLN A 371 22.33 16.69 -11.85
N VAL A 372 22.18 15.43 -12.22
CA VAL A 372 23.32 14.63 -12.66
C VAL A 372 23.46 14.93 -14.15
N ASP A 373 24.52 15.64 -14.49
CA ASP A 373 25.01 15.81 -15.87
C ASP A 373 25.30 14.46 -16.55
#